data_AF-A0A8J4AHG4-F1
#
_entry.id   AF-A0A8J4AHG4-F1
#
_cell.length_a   1.000
_cell.length_b   1.000
_cell.length_c   1.000
_cell.angle_alpha   90.00
_cell.angle_beta   90.00
_cell.angle_gamma   90.00
#
_symmetry.space_group_name_H-M   'P 1'
#
loop_
_entity.id
_entity.type
_entity.pdbx_description
1 polymer ?
#
loop_
_entity_poly.entity_id
_entity_poly.type
_entity_poly.pdbx_seq_one_letter_code
_entity_poly.pdbx_strand_id
1 'polypeptide(L)'
;MDLGRPADLADVEDVADLLRDVDVDASVSLLFVEVDDEYLAVLRLDEGEDLRVFGSDAAFVDESPLGAVLLGDQDRHDTIELPDEDDDYEAPEQPAGNADDIEPVGDSDLLADLGISGQKLVELCAGEGMMPSDVTTEICAVLGCADAVEELR
;
A
#
# COMPACT_ATOMS: atom_id res chain seq x y z
N MET A 1 3.16 22.46 12.73
CA MET A 1 2.87 21.75 11.47
C MET A 1 1.52 21.11 11.69
N ASP A 2 0.47 21.65 11.07
CA ASP A 2 -0.87 21.07 11.07
C ASP A 2 -0.85 20.10 9.87
N LEU A 3 -0.72 18.79 10.10
CA LEU A 3 -0.51 17.77 9.06
C LEU A 3 -1.75 17.53 8.17
N GLY A 4 -2.66 18.50 8.08
CA GLY A 4 -3.99 18.30 7.51
C GLY A 4 -4.81 17.35 8.39
N ARG A 5 -6.12 17.58 8.51
CA ARG A 5 -6.99 16.52 9.05
C ARG A 5 -7.08 15.42 7.98
N PRO A 6 -7.23 14.15 8.35
CA PRO A 6 -7.51 13.06 7.40
C PRO A 6 -8.80 13.26 6.57
N ALA A 7 -9.58 14.32 6.84
CA ALA A 7 -10.75 14.73 6.06
C ALA A 7 -10.42 15.55 4.80
N ASP A 8 -9.16 15.98 4.62
CA ASP A 8 -8.71 16.72 3.43
C ASP A 8 -7.93 15.84 2.42
N LEU A 9 -7.77 14.53 2.70
CA LEU A 9 -7.20 13.59 1.74
C LEU A 9 -8.32 13.16 0.79
N ALA A 10 -8.39 13.79 -0.37
CA ALA A 10 -9.36 13.44 -1.40
C ALA A 10 -8.83 12.29 -2.27
N ASP A 11 -7.52 12.29 -2.55
CA ASP A 11 -6.91 11.37 -3.52
C ASP A 11 -5.46 10.99 -3.13
N VAL A 12 -4.86 10.07 -3.89
CA VAL A 12 -3.49 9.56 -3.67
C VAL A 12 -2.44 10.68 -3.76
N GLU A 13 -2.68 11.66 -4.62
CA GLU A 13 -1.81 12.81 -4.83
C GLU A 13 -1.70 13.69 -3.58
N ASP A 14 -2.79 13.83 -2.80
CA ASP A 14 -2.76 14.57 -1.54
C ASP A 14 -1.87 13.89 -0.51
N VAL A 15 -1.88 12.55 -0.49
CA VAL A 15 -1.00 11.75 0.37
C VAL A 15 0.45 11.91 -0.06
N ALA A 16 0.71 11.88 -1.37
CA ALA A 16 2.05 12.08 -1.91
C ALA A 16 2.61 13.46 -1.53
N ASP A 17 1.82 14.53 -1.69
CA ASP A 17 2.23 15.89 -1.33
C ASP A 17 2.47 16.04 0.16
N LEU A 18 1.62 15.42 1.01
CA LEU A 18 1.84 15.40 2.45
C LEU A 18 3.17 14.74 2.82
N LEU A 19 3.53 13.62 2.17
CA LEU A 19 4.80 12.94 2.41
C LEU A 19 6.00 13.80 2.00
N ARG A 20 5.92 14.53 0.88
CA ARG A 20 6.97 15.46 0.43
C ARG A 20 7.19 16.61 1.42
N ASP A 21 6.11 17.09 2.04
CA ASP A 21 6.16 18.19 3.01
C ASP A 21 6.79 17.80 4.35
N VAL A 22 6.86 16.50 4.69
CA VAL A 22 7.50 16.03 5.92
C VAL A 22 9.01 16.23 5.88
N ASP A 23 9.65 15.83 4.79
CA ASP A 23 11.07 16.03 4.55
C ASP A 23 11.35 16.19 3.05
N VAL A 24 11.56 17.45 2.66
CA VAL A 24 11.77 17.84 1.25
C VAL A 24 13.09 17.32 0.67
N ASP A 25 14.03 16.90 1.53
CA ASP A 25 15.34 16.37 1.11
C ASP A 25 15.38 14.83 1.18
N ALA A 26 14.28 14.18 1.55
CA ALA A 26 14.20 12.72 1.60
C ALA A 26 14.24 12.11 0.20
N SER A 27 15.21 11.21 -0.02
CA SER A 27 15.28 10.42 -1.26
C SER A 27 14.19 9.36 -1.35
N VAL A 28 13.75 8.84 -0.19
CA VAL A 28 12.68 7.86 -0.05
C VAL A 28 11.90 8.18 1.21
N SER A 29 10.57 8.18 1.11
CA SER A 29 9.65 8.25 2.23
C SER A 29 8.74 7.02 2.25
N LEU A 30 8.55 6.44 3.43
CA LEU A 30 7.66 5.30 3.65
C LEU A 30 6.57 5.69 4.65
N LEU A 31 5.33 5.30 4.36
CA LEU A 31 4.20 5.42 5.26
C LEU A 31 3.54 4.05 5.45
N PHE A 32 3.37 3.67 6.71
CA PHE A 32 2.66 2.46 7.10
C PHE A 32 1.29 2.87 7.64
N VAL A 33 0.23 2.28 7.11
CA VAL A 33 -1.14 2.55 7.55
C VAL A 33 -1.80 1.25 7.96
N GLU A 34 -2.10 1.14 9.25
CA GLU A 34 -2.84 0.04 9.84
C GLU A 34 -4.32 0.46 9.97
N VAL A 35 -5.25 -0.35 9.46
CA VAL A 35 -6.69 -0.06 9.48
C VAL A 35 -7.44 -1.20 10.17
N ASP A 36 -8.20 -0.83 11.21
CA ASP A 36 -9.07 -1.72 11.99
C ASP A 36 -8.38 -2.99 12.52
N ASP A 37 -7.06 -2.93 12.77
CA ASP A 37 -6.22 -4.07 13.15
C ASP A 37 -6.25 -5.25 12.14
N GLU A 38 -6.76 -5.02 10.94
CA GLU A 38 -7.02 -6.06 9.92
C GLU A 38 -6.19 -5.84 8.66
N TYR A 39 -6.06 -4.60 8.21
CA TYR A 39 -5.37 -4.26 6.96
C TYR A 39 -4.09 -3.47 7.21
N LEU A 40 -3.07 -3.76 6.41
CA LEU A 40 -1.86 -2.95 6.29
C LEU A 40 -1.75 -2.40 4.87
N ALA A 41 -1.59 -1.08 4.74
CA ALA A 41 -1.11 -0.45 3.52
C ALA A 41 0.31 0.08 3.73
N VAL A 42 1.19 -0.16 2.76
CA VAL A 42 2.54 0.41 2.71
C VAL A 42 2.63 1.31 1.49
N LEU A 43 2.99 2.56 1.74
CA LEU A 43 3.16 3.56 0.70
C LEU A 43 4.62 3.95 0.62
N ARG A 44 5.13 4.07 -0.60
CA ARG A 44 6.49 4.53 -0.89
C ARG A 44 6.45 5.69 -1.86
N LEU A 45 7.20 6.73 -1.49
CA LEU A 45 7.45 7.87 -2.36
C LEU A 45 8.95 8.03 -2.55
N ASP A 46 9.42 7.83 -3.78
CA ASP A 46 10.77 8.15 -4.20
C ASP A 46 10.87 9.59 -4.71
N GLU A 47 12.06 10.20 -4.60
CA GLU A 47 12.29 11.56 -5.10
C GLU A 47 11.95 11.68 -6.58
N GLY A 48 10.92 12.49 -6.89
CA GLY A 48 10.51 12.78 -8.27
C GLY A 48 9.69 11.69 -8.95
N GLU A 49 9.28 10.65 -8.22
CA GLU A 49 8.39 9.60 -8.74
C GLU A 49 6.97 9.72 -8.14
N ASP A 50 6.05 8.95 -8.73
CA ASP A 50 4.68 8.81 -8.25
C ASP A 50 4.62 7.90 -7.01
N LEU A 51 3.56 8.09 -6.22
CA LEU A 51 3.34 7.32 -5.01
C LEU A 51 3.02 5.86 -5.34
N ARG A 52 3.84 4.94 -4.83
CA ARG A 52 3.64 3.50 -4.96
C ARG A 52 2.91 2.99 -3.72
N VAL A 53 1.94 2.10 -3.93
CA VAL A 53 1.08 1.58 -2.85
C VAL A 53 1.01 0.07 -2.92
N PHE A 54 1.08 -0.56 -1.76
CA PHE A 54 0.77 -1.98 -1.55
C PHE A 54 -0.27 -2.10 -0.45
N GLY A 55 -1.26 -2.97 -0.65
CA GLY A 55 -2.23 -3.38 0.36
C GLY A 55 -2.03 -4.85 0.72
N SER A 56 -2.16 -5.19 2.00
CA SER A 56 -1.99 -6.55 2.49
C SER A 56 -3.07 -7.51 2.01
N ASP A 57 -4.24 -7.01 1.65
CA ASP A 57 -5.38 -7.79 1.18
C ASP A 57 -6.24 -6.96 0.20
N ALA A 58 -6.77 -7.58 -0.84
CA ALA A 58 -7.68 -6.98 -1.81
C ALA A 58 -8.98 -6.50 -1.16
N ALA A 59 -9.47 -7.19 -0.12
CA ALA A 59 -10.65 -6.80 0.64
C ALA A 59 -10.52 -5.39 1.24
N PHE A 60 -9.30 -4.92 1.49
CA PHE A 60 -9.04 -3.56 1.94
C PHE A 60 -9.66 -2.48 1.04
N VAL A 61 -9.68 -2.71 -0.28
CA VAL A 61 -10.21 -1.76 -1.26
C VAL A 61 -11.72 -1.57 -1.11
N ASP A 62 -12.43 -2.67 -0.85
CA ASP A 62 -13.89 -2.68 -0.75
C ASP A 62 -14.38 -2.35 0.67
N GLU A 63 -13.60 -2.70 1.70
CA GLU A 63 -14.01 -2.61 3.09
C GLU A 63 -13.54 -1.33 3.79
N SER A 64 -12.54 -0.63 3.22
CA SER A 64 -12.02 0.63 3.77
C SER A 64 -12.19 1.81 2.81
N PRO A 65 -12.74 2.96 3.26
CA PRO A 65 -12.71 4.19 2.48
C PRO A 65 -11.28 4.61 2.10
N LEU A 66 -10.29 4.30 2.95
CA LEU A 66 -8.90 4.59 2.67
C LEU A 66 -8.35 3.65 1.58
N GLY A 67 -8.72 2.37 1.61
CA GLY A 67 -8.39 1.41 0.56
C GLY A 67 -8.96 1.83 -0.78
N ALA A 68 -10.21 2.27 -0.81
CA ALA A 68 -10.84 2.82 -2.02
C ALA A 68 -10.08 4.03 -2.60
N VAL A 69 -9.61 4.95 -1.74
CA VAL A 69 -8.81 6.12 -2.19
C VAL A 69 -7.43 5.71 -2.69
N LEU A 70 -6.76 4.80 -1.99
CA LEU A 70 -5.37 4.45 -2.26
C LEU A 70 -5.20 3.45 -3.43
N LEU A 71 -6.17 2.55 -3.62
CA LEU A 71 -6.08 1.38 -4.50
C LEU A 71 -7.32 1.20 -5.40
N GLY A 72 -8.39 1.97 -5.19
CA GLY A 72 -9.64 1.79 -5.94
C GLY A 72 -9.62 2.31 -7.38
N ASP A 73 -8.60 3.07 -7.77
CA ASP A 73 -8.51 3.74 -9.08
C ASP A 73 -7.24 3.36 -9.88
N GLN A 74 -6.63 2.21 -9.56
CA GLN A 74 -5.37 1.77 -10.19
C GLN A 74 -5.49 1.46 -11.69
N ASP A 75 -6.69 1.53 -12.28
CA ASP A 75 -6.91 1.57 -13.73
C ASP A 75 -6.33 2.83 -14.41
N ARG A 76 -5.92 3.87 -13.66
CA ARG A 76 -5.45 5.14 -14.25
C ARG A 76 -3.97 5.23 -14.63
N HIS A 77 -3.10 4.29 -14.25
CA HIS A 77 -1.65 4.45 -14.48
C HIS A 77 -0.95 3.42 -15.39
N ASP A 78 -1.66 2.40 -15.88
CA ASP A 78 -1.20 1.62 -17.03
C ASP A 78 -1.80 2.20 -18.32
N THR A 79 -1.32 3.36 -18.76
CA THR A 79 -1.48 3.76 -20.17
C THR A 79 -0.54 2.90 -21.04
N ILE A 80 -0.87 1.61 -21.14
CA ILE A 80 -0.66 0.89 -22.39
C ILE A 80 -1.83 1.31 -23.26
N GLU A 81 -1.60 2.13 -24.28
CA GLU A 81 -2.57 2.35 -25.36
C GLU A 81 -2.88 0.99 -26.00
N LEU A 82 -3.94 0.32 -25.51
CA LEU A 82 -4.58 -0.77 -26.19
C LEU A 82 -5.41 -0.17 -27.32
N PRO A 83 -5.32 -0.70 -28.56
CA PRO A 83 -6.14 -0.20 -29.65
C PRO A 83 -7.62 -0.45 -29.31
N ASP A 84 -8.47 0.53 -29.61
CA ASP A 84 -9.93 0.39 -29.54
C ASP A 84 -10.37 -0.87 -30.31
N GLU A 85 -10.84 -1.89 -29.58
CA GLU A 85 -11.60 -2.99 -30.15
C GLU A 85 -12.87 -3.19 -29.31
N ASP A 86 -13.99 -2.70 -29.84
CA ASP A 86 -15.34 -3.12 -29.49
C ASP A 86 -15.43 -4.67 -29.54
N ASP A 87 -15.68 -5.32 -28.41
CA ASP A 87 -16.70 -6.38 -28.22
C ASP A 87 -16.53 -7.06 -26.86
N ASP A 88 -17.60 -7.03 -26.06
CA ASP A 88 -17.99 -8.06 -25.07
C ASP A 88 -16.93 -8.61 -24.09
N TYR A 89 -16.31 -7.74 -23.28
CA TYR A 89 -15.60 -8.20 -22.07
C TYR A 89 -16.62 -8.70 -21.03
N GLU A 90 -16.92 -10.00 -21.04
CA GLU A 90 -17.25 -10.70 -19.79
C GLU A 90 -16.03 -10.55 -18.88
N ALA A 91 -16.18 -9.73 -17.82
CA ALA A 91 -15.18 -9.64 -16.77
C ALA A 91 -14.82 -11.09 -16.37
N PRO A 92 -13.53 -11.48 -16.36
CA PRO A 92 -13.18 -12.81 -15.93
C PRO A 92 -13.76 -12.98 -14.54
N GLU A 93 -14.62 -13.99 -14.36
CA GLU A 93 -15.03 -14.45 -13.04
C GLU A 93 -13.72 -14.81 -12.32
N GLN A 94 -13.18 -13.86 -11.55
CA GLN A 94 -12.06 -14.13 -10.67
C GLN A 94 -12.52 -15.33 -9.85
N PRO A 95 -11.75 -16.44 -9.82
CA PRO A 95 -12.11 -17.55 -8.97
C PRO A 95 -12.30 -16.95 -7.58
N ALA A 96 -13.49 -17.10 -7.01
CA ALA A 96 -13.73 -16.68 -5.64
C ALA A 96 -12.65 -17.35 -4.80
N GLY A 97 -11.60 -16.60 -4.45
CA GLY A 97 -10.66 -16.99 -3.42
C GLY A 97 -11.48 -17.38 -2.21
N ASN A 98 -11.02 -18.34 -1.42
CA ASN A 98 -11.69 -18.51 -0.14
C ASN A 98 -11.60 -17.14 0.55
N ALA A 99 -12.69 -16.67 1.14
CA ALA A 99 -12.69 -15.39 1.87
C ALA A 99 -11.70 -15.38 3.06
N ASP A 100 -11.00 -16.49 3.30
CA ASP A 100 -9.94 -16.67 4.29
C ASP A 100 -8.52 -16.57 3.69
N ASP A 101 -8.36 -16.52 2.36
CA ASP A 101 -7.05 -16.43 1.70
C ASP A 101 -6.67 -14.95 1.50
N ILE A 102 -5.64 -14.48 2.22
CA ILE A 102 -5.10 -13.12 2.08
C ILE A 102 -4.57 -12.91 0.65
N GLU A 103 -5.04 -11.86 -0.02
CA GLU A 103 -4.65 -11.54 -1.41
C GLU A 103 -4.03 -10.14 -1.50
N PRO A 104 -2.72 -9.98 -1.28
CA PRO A 104 -2.10 -8.66 -1.34
C PRO A 104 -2.20 -8.02 -2.73
N VAL A 105 -2.38 -6.71 -2.78
CA VAL A 105 -2.62 -5.91 -4.00
C VAL A 105 -1.65 -4.74 -4.13
N GLY A 106 -1.55 -4.20 -5.34
CA GLY A 106 -0.63 -3.10 -5.65
C GLY A 106 0.81 -3.58 -5.85
N ASP A 107 1.77 -2.74 -5.47
CA ASP A 107 3.18 -2.95 -5.78
C ASP A 107 3.91 -3.78 -4.72
N SER A 108 3.93 -5.11 -4.89
CA SER A 108 4.62 -5.99 -3.95
C SER A 108 6.14 -5.77 -3.86
N ASP A 109 6.78 -5.20 -4.89
CA ASP A 109 8.24 -5.03 -4.94
C ASP A 109 8.69 -3.66 -4.41
N LEU A 110 7.79 -2.86 -3.83
CA LEU A 110 8.10 -1.51 -3.34
C LEU A 110 9.18 -1.45 -2.25
N LEU A 111 9.51 -2.56 -1.60
CA LEU A 111 10.56 -2.63 -0.57
C LEU A 111 11.80 -3.44 -1.01
N ALA A 112 11.85 -3.87 -2.28
CA ALA A 112 12.85 -4.84 -2.75
C ALA A 112 14.29 -4.34 -2.62
N ASP A 113 14.56 -3.10 -3.00
CA ASP A 113 15.87 -2.43 -2.86
C ASP A 113 16.22 -2.08 -1.41
N LEU A 114 15.23 -2.07 -0.52
CA LEU A 114 15.43 -1.89 0.92
C LEU A 114 15.64 -3.22 1.67
N GLY A 115 15.67 -4.34 0.94
CA GLY A 115 16.02 -5.66 1.47
C GLY A 115 14.84 -6.59 1.74
N ILE A 116 13.62 -6.22 1.35
CA ILE A 116 12.40 -7.04 1.50
C ILE A 116 11.85 -7.32 0.11
N SER A 117 12.06 -8.54 -0.39
CA SER A 117 11.49 -8.94 -1.67
C SER A 117 9.96 -8.96 -1.64
N GLY A 118 9.29 -8.79 -2.79
CA GLY A 118 7.83 -8.89 -2.83
C GLY A 118 7.32 -10.23 -2.35
N GLN A 119 8.02 -11.33 -2.65
CA GLN A 119 7.69 -12.64 -2.07
C GLN A 119 7.72 -12.62 -0.53
N LYS A 120 8.74 -12.01 0.09
CA LYS A 120 8.84 -11.95 1.54
C LYS A 120 7.76 -11.07 2.14
N LEU A 121 7.41 -9.96 1.48
CA LEU A 121 6.33 -9.08 1.90
C LEU A 121 4.97 -9.80 1.90
N VAL A 122 4.66 -10.51 0.81
CA VAL A 122 3.46 -11.34 0.69
C VAL A 122 3.42 -12.44 1.76
N GLU A 123 4.55 -13.12 2.00
CA GLU A 123 4.67 -14.16 3.03
C GLU A 123 4.45 -13.63 4.46
N LEU A 124 4.82 -12.38 4.74
CA LEU A 124 4.54 -11.74 6.03
C LEU A 124 3.04 -11.49 6.19
N CYS A 125 2.35 -10.97 5.15
CA CYS A 125 0.91 -10.72 5.20
C CYS A 125 0.09 -12.02 5.34
N ALA A 126 0.51 -13.10 4.69
CA ALA A 126 -0.16 -14.40 4.76
C ALA A 126 0.23 -15.23 6.01
N GLY A 127 1.01 -14.66 6.94
CA GLY A 127 1.48 -15.36 8.13
C GLY A 127 0.33 -15.71 9.08
N GLU A 128 0.18 -16.98 9.44
CA GLU A 128 -0.86 -17.42 10.38
C GLU A 128 -0.72 -16.68 11.73
N GLY A 129 -1.77 -15.96 12.13
CA GLY A 129 -1.82 -15.20 13.38
C GLY A 129 -0.98 -13.93 13.39
N MET A 130 -0.50 -13.50 12.22
CA MET A 130 0.27 -12.28 12.06
C MET A 130 -0.66 -11.08 11.94
N MET A 131 -0.54 -10.11 12.84
CA MET A 131 -1.32 -8.87 12.79
C MET A 131 -0.63 -7.86 11.84
N PRO A 132 -1.35 -6.87 11.28
CA PRO A 132 -0.75 -5.76 10.55
C PRO A 132 0.43 -5.12 11.28
N SER A 133 0.30 -4.97 12.60
CA SER A 133 1.33 -4.42 13.47
C SER A 133 2.58 -5.29 13.60
N ASP A 134 2.43 -6.62 13.56
CA ASP A 134 3.56 -7.56 13.54
C ASP A 134 4.31 -7.46 12.21
N VAL A 135 3.59 -7.34 11.09
CA VAL A 135 4.17 -7.14 9.75
C VAL A 135 4.97 -5.84 9.70
N THR A 136 4.40 -4.72 10.17
CA THR A 136 5.12 -3.43 10.28
C THR A 136 6.39 -3.59 11.10
N THR A 137 6.33 -4.31 12.23
CA THR A 137 7.49 -4.53 13.11
C THR A 137 8.61 -5.28 12.39
N GLU A 138 8.28 -6.35 11.67
CA GLU A 138 9.25 -7.14 10.88
C GLU A 138 9.88 -6.31 9.75
N ILE A 139 9.08 -5.50 9.05
CA ILE A 139 9.59 -4.58 8.02
C ILE A 139 10.56 -3.58 8.65
N CYS A 140 10.16 -2.92 9.74
CA CYS A 140 10.98 -1.92 10.42
C CYS A 140 12.26 -2.50 11.02
N ALA A 141 12.28 -3.78 11.40
CA ALA A 141 13.48 -4.47 11.83
C ALA A 141 14.52 -4.59 10.70
N VAL A 142 14.08 -4.87 9.48
CA VAL A 142 14.97 -4.91 8.29
C VAL A 142 15.45 -3.51 7.92
N LEU A 143 14.57 -2.51 7.98
CA LEU A 143 14.90 -1.10 7.69
C LEU A 143 15.77 -0.43 8.77
N GLY A 144 15.89 -1.05 9.94
CA GLY A 144 16.63 -0.49 11.08
C GLY A 144 15.91 0.63 11.81
N CYS A 145 14.58 0.72 11.68
CA CYS A 145 13.74 1.73 12.32
C CYS A 145 12.77 1.19 13.39
N ALA A 146 12.88 -0.09 13.76
CA ALA A 146 11.99 -0.73 14.75
C ALA A 146 11.87 0.05 16.07
N ASP A 147 12.99 0.50 16.65
CA ASP A 147 12.98 1.24 17.92
C ASP A 147 12.19 2.57 17.81
N ALA A 148 12.34 3.28 16.68
CA ALA A 148 11.67 4.57 16.48
C ALA A 148 10.15 4.42 16.29
N VAL A 149 9.71 3.33 15.66
CA VAL A 149 8.28 3.03 15.50
C VAL A 149 7.66 2.58 16.82
N GLU A 150 8.38 1.79 17.63
CA GLU A 150 7.93 1.36 18.95
C GLU A 150 7.73 2.56 19.90
N GLU A 151 8.54 3.62 19.79
CA GLU A 151 8.36 4.85 20.57
C GLU A 151 7.06 5.62 20.25
N LEU A 152 6.40 5.31 19.11
CA LEU A 152 5.18 5.97 18.65
C LEU A 152 3.89 5.20 18.97
N ARG A 153 4.00 3.94 19.41
CA ARG A 153 2.88 3.07 19.79
C ARG A 153 2.45 3.28 21.25
#